data_AF-A0A1J5X501-F1
#
_entry.id   AF-A0A1J5X501-F1
#
_cell.length_a   1.000
_cell.length_b   1.000
_cell.length_c   1.000
_cell.angle_alpha   90.00
_cell.angle_beta   90.00
_cell.angle_gamma   90.00
#
_symmetry.space_group_name_H-M   'P 1'
#
loop_
_entity.id
_entity.type
_entity.pdbx_description
1 polymer ?
#
loop_
_entity_poly.entity_id
_entity_poly.type
_entity_poly.pdbx_seq_one_letter_code
_entity_poly.pdbx_strand_id
1 'polypeptide(L)'
;MRIREDWKVEWFRLCAREKERVSEILAQEQTICVGRVKSIDLEEYAVSILPKLRFHEDCEVEWLILEASEEEHVSEILAQNQKIYVGRVKSIGLEEYAVSILPKLEIHEDCRIEWLRLVANRKEYVEPILAQSKPIYVGAVKNASLGGYAVSILPRLRIHGDNIMEEFILSAAEEQIPDILEEGDSNIELGRIRLGGFHVPEEVRRKLRYTLVDGEGKEVLEGERKRRRSTRSN
;
A
#
# COMPACT_ATOMS: atom_id res chain seq x y z
N MET A 1 -4.86 -23.91 -15.09
CA MET A 1 -3.38 -23.96 -15.12
C MET A 1 -2.88 -24.41 -13.76
N ARG A 2 -1.96 -25.40 -13.67
CA ARG A 2 -1.38 -25.85 -12.39
C ARG A 2 0.14 -25.85 -12.54
N ILE A 3 0.81 -24.89 -11.89
CA ILE A 3 2.26 -24.87 -11.80
C ILE A 3 2.67 -25.92 -10.76
N ARG A 4 3.74 -26.70 -11.00
CA ARG A 4 4.24 -27.67 -10.03
C ARG A 4 4.67 -26.93 -8.75
N GLU A 5 4.36 -27.50 -7.59
CA GLU A 5 4.60 -26.87 -6.28
C GLU A 5 6.10 -26.58 -6.01
N ASP A 6 7.00 -27.28 -6.71
CA ASP A 6 8.46 -27.13 -6.57
C ASP A 6 9.05 -26.03 -7.48
N TRP A 7 8.26 -25.45 -8.38
CA TRP A 7 8.74 -24.45 -9.34
C TRP A 7 8.74 -23.05 -8.72
N LYS A 8 9.88 -22.36 -8.81
CA LYS A 8 9.99 -20.93 -8.52
C LYS A 8 9.67 -20.10 -9.77
N VAL A 9 8.53 -19.42 -9.77
CA VAL A 9 8.16 -18.45 -10.80
C VAL A 9 8.77 -17.10 -10.45
N GLU A 10 9.54 -16.51 -11.36
CA GLU A 10 10.12 -15.20 -11.13
C GLU A 10 9.07 -14.09 -11.23
N TRP A 11 8.25 -14.12 -12.29
CA TRP A 11 7.19 -13.14 -12.53
C TRP A 11 5.89 -13.83 -12.93
N PHE A 12 4.82 -13.50 -12.21
CA PHE A 12 3.44 -13.81 -12.59
C PHE A 12 2.75 -12.51 -12.98
N ARG A 13 2.75 -12.20 -14.27
CA ARG A 13 2.14 -10.98 -14.82
C ARG A 13 0.93 -11.31 -15.67
N LEU A 14 -0.20 -10.64 -15.42
CA LEU A 14 -1.41 -10.72 -16.25
C LEU A 14 -2.04 -9.34 -16.42
N CYS A 15 -2.49 -9.06 -17.64
CA CYS A 15 -3.24 -7.84 -17.98
C CYS A 15 -4.48 -8.26 -18.77
N ALA A 16 -5.66 -7.84 -18.32
CA ALA A 16 -6.92 -8.17 -18.98
C ALA A 16 -7.81 -6.94 -19.07
N ARG A 17 -7.92 -6.37 -20.28
CA ARG A 17 -8.75 -5.17 -20.53
C ARG A 17 -10.24 -5.45 -20.71
N GLU A 18 -10.61 -6.73 -20.81
CA GLU A 18 -11.96 -7.18 -21.11
C GLU A 18 -12.34 -8.26 -20.09
N LYS A 19 -13.54 -8.16 -19.51
CA LYS A 19 -14.05 -9.09 -18.50
C LYS A 19 -14.06 -10.53 -19.01
N GLU A 20 -14.38 -10.73 -20.28
CA GLU A 20 -14.49 -12.03 -20.92
C GLU A 20 -13.19 -12.83 -20.88
N ARG A 21 -12.04 -12.16 -20.73
CA ARG A 21 -10.72 -12.82 -20.66
C ARG A 21 -10.46 -13.52 -19.32
N VAL A 22 -11.18 -13.11 -18.27
CA VAL A 22 -11.04 -13.67 -16.93
C VAL A 22 -12.31 -14.35 -16.44
N SER A 23 -13.45 -14.14 -17.10
CA SER A 23 -14.77 -14.66 -16.69
C SER A 23 -14.77 -16.17 -16.47
N GLU A 24 -14.14 -16.94 -17.35
CA GLU A 24 -14.02 -18.39 -17.21
C GLU A 24 -13.18 -18.81 -15.99
N ILE A 25 -12.17 -18.02 -15.61
CA ILE A 25 -11.35 -18.24 -14.42
C ILE A 25 -12.18 -17.93 -13.16
N LEU A 26 -12.92 -16.82 -13.18
CA LEU A 26 -13.73 -16.37 -12.06
C LEU A 26 -14.90 -17.33 -11.79
N ALA A 27 -15.49 -17.88 -12.84
CA ALA A 27 -16.57 -18.87 -12.77
C ALA A 27 -16.13 -20.26 -12.26
N GLN A 28 -14.82 -20.54 -12.21
CA GLN A 28 -14.32 -21.80 -11.66
C GLN A 28 -14.32 -21.77 -10.13
N GLU A 29 -14.84 -22.83 -9.51
CA GLU A 29 -14.73 -23.04 -8.05
C GLU A 29 -13.28 -23.30 -7.60
N GLN A 30 -12.44 -23.78 -8.52
CA GLN A 30 -11.06 -24.17 -8.21
C GLN A 30 -10.12 -22.97 -8.18
N THR A 31 -9.26 -22.92 -7.16
CA THR A 31 -8.14 -21.98 -7.10
C THR A 31 -7.01 -22.38 -8.06
N ILE A 32 -6.31 -21.39 -8.61
CA ILE A 32 -5.12 -21.55 -9.44
C ILE A 32 -3.90 -21.64 -8.52
N CYS A 33 -3.24 -22.79 -8.50
CA CYS A 33 -1.96 -22.95 -7.79
C CYS A 33 -0.83 -22.26 -8.57
N VAL A 34 -0.31 -21.15 -8.03
CA VAL A 34 0.84 -20.43 -8.61
C VAL A 34 2.18 -20.85 -8.00
N GLY A 35 2.16 -21.68 -6.94
CA GLY A 35 3.37 -22.21 -6.32
C GLY A 35 4.15 -21.12 -5.57
N ARG A 36 5.48 -21.10 -5.76
CA ARG A 36 6.37 -20.06 -5.22
C ARG A 36 6.57 -18.98 -6.28
N VAL A 37 6.00 -17.81 -6.08
CA VAL A 37 6.10 -16.67 -7.00
C VAL A 37 6.90 -15.55 -6.33
N LYS A 38 7.93 -15.05 -7.02
CA LYS A 38 8.73 -13.92 -6.54
C LYS A 38 8.00 -12.59 -6.73
N SER A 39 7.42 -12.32 -7.91
CA SER A 39 6.69 -11.07 -8.17
C SER A 39 5.36 -11.33 -8.86
N ILE A 40 4.33 -10.60 -8.45
CA ILE A 40 2.96 -10.65 -8.99
C ILE A 40 2.63 -9.26 -9.52
N ASP A 41 2.08 -9.22 -10.73
CA ASP A 41 1.73 -7.99 -11.42
C ASP A 41 0.39 -8.19 -12.14
N LEU A 42 -0.69 -7.62 -11.63
CA LEU A 42 -2.04 -7.77 -12.20
C LEU A 42 -2.60 -6.40 -12.59
N GLU A 43 -3.00 -6.29 -13.84
CA GLU A 43 -3.55 -5.07 -14.41
C GLU A 43 -5.01 -5.29 -14.87
N GLU A 44 -5.86 -4.30 -14.62
CA GLU A 44 -7.26 -4.22 -15.05
C GLU A 44 -8.09 -5.41 -14.52
N TYR A 45 -8.91 -6.06 -15.35
CA TYR A 45 -9.67 -7.23 -14.94
C TYR A 45 -8.82 -8.38 -14.41
N ALA A 46 -7.50 -8.41 -14.66
CA ALA A 46 -6.64 -9.42 -14.04
C ALA A 46 -6.56 -9.24 -12.52
N VAL A 47 -6.81 -8.05 -11.97
CA VAL A 47 -6.85 -7.85 -10.51
C VAL A 47 -7.94 -8.73 -9.88
N SER A 48 -9.10 -8.87 -10.52
CA SER A 48 -10.23 -9.67 -10.04
C SER A 48 -9.90 -11.15 -9.80
N ILE A 49 -8.86 -11.70 -10.45
CA ILE A 49 -8.45 -13.09 -10.27
C ILE A 49 -7.59 -13.32 -9.02
N LEU A 50 -7.15 -12.27 -8.33
CA LEU A 50 -6.30 -12.37 -7.13
C LEU A 50 -6.86 -13.35 -6.07
N PRO A 51 -8.16 -13.35 -5.73
CA PRO A 51 -8.74 -14.32 -4.79
C PRO A 51 -8.69 -15.77 -5.27
N LYS A 52 -8.52 -16.01 -6.58
CA LYS A 52 -8.38 -17.34 -7.16
C LYS A 52 -6.94 -17.85 -7.08
N LEU A 53 -5.95 -17.00 -6.80
CA LEU A 53 -4.56 -17.42 -6.71
C LEU A 53 -4.28 -18.11 -5.37
N ARG A 54 -3.73 -19.32 -5.42
CA ARG A 54 -3.28 -20.07 -4.26
C ARG A 54 -1.76 -20.08 -4.19
N PHE A 55 -1.24 -19.46 -3.14
CA PHE A 55 0.18 -19.40 -2.80
C PHE A 55 0.60 -20.63 -1.99
N HIS A 56 1.86 -21.04 -2.14
CA HIS A 56 2.46 -21.98 -1.20
C HIS A 56 2.54 -21.34 0.20
N GLU A 57 2.39 -22.11 1.29
CA GLU A 57 2.42 -21.59 2.68
C GLU A 57 3.72 -20.83 3.00
N ASP A 58 4.85 -21.30 2.48
CA ASP A 58 6.15 -20.64 2.55
C ASP A 58 6.45 -19.66 1.40
N CYS A 59 5.45 -19.18 0.66
CA CYS A 59 5.68 -18.24 -0.44
C CYS A 59 6.09 -16.86 0.11
N GLU A 60 7.30 -16.44 -0.22
CA GLU A 60 7.76 -15.06 -0.06
C GLU A 60 7.60 -14.33 -1.40
N VAL A 61 6.72 -13.33 -1.41
CA VAL A 61 6.47 -12.48 -2.58
C VAL A 61 7.30 -11.20 -2.39
N GLU A 62 8.24 -10.93 -3.27
CA GLU A 62 9.01 -9.70 -3.27
C GLU A 62 8.15 -8.50 -3.64
N TRP A 63 7.32 -8.62 -4.68
CA TRP A 63 6.44 -7.55 -5.16
C TRP A 63 5.03 -8.06 -5.44
N LEU A 64 4.04 -7.38 -4.86
CA LEU A 64 2.64 -7.44 -5.27
C LEU A 64 2.27 -6.09 -5.89
N ILE A 65 2.09 -6.06 -7.20
CA ILE A 65 1.74 -4.86 -7.98
C ILE A 65 0.34 -5.07 -8.56
N LEU A 66 -0.58 -4.16 -8.26
CA LEU A 66 -1.96 -4.21 -8.73
C LEU A 66 -2.36 -2.84 -9.27
N GLU A 67 -2.87 -2.79 -10.50
CA GLU A 67 -3.35 -1.57 -11.16
C GLU A 67 -4.75 -1.82 -11.72
N ALA A 68 -5.70 -0.94 -11.41
CA ALA A 68 -7.07 -1.08 -11.88
C ALA A 68 -7.67 0.29 -12.17
N SER A 69 -7.99 0.57 -13.42
CA SER A 69 -8.50 1.88 -13.83
C SER A 69 -10.00 2.10 -13.61
N GLU A 70 -10.76 1.01 -13.44
CA GLU A 70 -12.21 1.03 -13.28
C GLU A 70 -12.68 0.23 -12.04
N GLU A 71 -13.82 0.62 -11.46
CA GLU A 71 -14.40 -0.04 -10.28
C GLU A 71 -14.69 -1.52 -10.55
N GLU A 72 -15.13 -1.84 -11.77
CA GLU A 72 -15.49 -3.20 -12.17
C GLU A 72 -14.32 -4.19 -12.05
N HIS A 73 -13.08 -3.73 -12.22
CA HIS A 73 -11.85 -4.54 -12.07
C HIS A 73 -11.63 -5.06 -10.65
N VAL A 74 -12.16 -4.34 -9.63
CA VAL A 74 -11.99 -4.68 -8.20
C VAL A 74 -13.30 -5.01 -7.50
N SER A 75 -14.44 -4.78 -8.13
CA SER A 75 -15.78 -4.95 -7.56
C SER A 75 -16.00 -6.32 -6.90
N GLU A 76 -15.55 -7.40 -7.54
CA GLU A 76 -15.66 -8.77 -7.02
C GLU A 76 -14.83 -8.97 -5.74
N ILE A 77 -13.66 -8.33 -5.62
CA ILE A 77 -12.83 -8.36 -4.42
C ILE A 77 -13.49 -7.55 -3.30
N LEU A 78 -14.00 -6.36 -3.63
CA LEU A 78 -14.65 -5.48 -2.66
C LEU A 78 -15.92 -6.10 -2.07
N ALA A 79 -16.66 -6.89 -2.85
CA ALA A 79 -17.83 -7.63 -2.43
C ALA A 79 -17.54 -8.82 -1.51
N GLN A 80 -16.29 -9.32 -1.46
CA GLN A 80 -15.93 -10.45 -0.60
C GLN A 80 -15.83 -10.05 0.87
N ASN A 81 -16.29 -10.93 1.76
CA ASN A 81 -16.18 -10.72 3.21
C ASN A 81 -14.82 -11.13 3.79
N GLN A 82 -14.14 -12.08 3.13
CA GLN A 82 -12.87 -12.61 3.58
C GLN A 82 -11.71 -11.77 3.04
N LYS A 83 -10.62 -11.71 3.82
CA LYS A 83 -9.36 -11.18 3.33
C LYS A 83 -8.70 -12.17 2.38
N ILE A 84 -7.84 -11.66 1.52
CA ILE A 84 -7.11 -12.41 0.50
C ILE A 84 -5.68 -12.63 0.99
N TYR A 85 -5.33 -13.90 1.20
CA TYR A 85 -3.96 -14.30 1.49
C TYR A 85 -3.09 -14.18 0.23
N VAL A 86 -2.01 -13.40 0.32
CA VAL A 86 -1.07 -13.11 -0.78
C VAL A 86 0.36 -13.58 -0.49
N GLY A 87 0.53 -14.47 0.49
CA GLY A 87 1.85 -14.89 0.97
C GLY A 87 2.51 -13.87 1.90
N ARG A 88 3.79 -14.08 2.21
CA ARG A 88 4.63 -13.10 2.94
C ARG A 88 5.17 -12.07 1.94
N VAL A 89 4.47 -10.96 1.79
CA VAL A 89 4.82 -9.90 0.83
C VAL A 89 5.88 -8.96 1.42
N LYS A 90 6.93 -8.65 0.66
CA LYS A 90 7.94 -7.63 1.01
C LYS A 90 7.54 -6.24 0.54
N SER A 91 6.98 -6.12 -0.65
CA SER A 91 6.61 -4.81 -1.22
C SER A 91 5.24 -4.86 -1.88
N ILE A 92 4.44 -3.81 -1.65
CA ILE A 92 3.08 -3.66 -2.16
C ILE A 92 3.00 -2.35 -2.95
N GLY A 93 2.59 -2.45 -4.21
CA GLY A 93 2.26 -1.33 -5.08
C GLY A 93 0.81 -1.42 -5.52
N LEU A 94 -0.02 -0.45 -5.13
CA LEU A 94 -1.41 -0.36 -5.55
C LEU A 94 -1.65 0.96 -6.28
N GLU A 95 -2.13 0.86 -7.51
CA GLU A 95 -2.39 2.01 -8.38
C GLU A 95 -3.88 2.06 -8.76
N GLU A 96 -4.43 3.27 -8.76
CA GLU A 96 -5.81 3.58 -9.14
C GLU A 96 -6.86 2.89 -8.23
N TYR A 97 -7.94 2.30 -8.77
CA TYR A 97 -8.93 1.57 -7.97
C TYR A 97 -8.32 0.40 -7.19
N ALA A 98 -7.14 -0.10 -7.54
CA ALA A 98 -6.47 -1.13 -6.75
C ALA A 98 -6.05 -0.62 -5.35
N VAL A 99 -5.98 0.70 -5.12
CA VAL A 99 -5.80 1.22 -3.75
C VAL A 99 -6.94 0.74 -2.84
N SER A 100 -8.17 0.69 -3.36
CA SER A 100 -9.37 0.32 -2.59
C SER A 100 -9.35 -1.08 -1.99
N ILE A 101 -8.53 -2.00 -2.55
CA ILE A 101 -8.45 -3.38 -2.08
C ILE A 101 -7.42 -3.58 -0.96
N LEU A 102 -6.65 -2.55 -0.58
CA LEU A 102 -5.70 -2.64 0.54
C LEU A 102 -6.30 -3.26 1.83
N PRO A 103 -7.52 -2.90 2.30
CA PRO A 103 -8.12 -3.51 3.48
C PRO A 103 -8.49 -5.00 3.30
N LYS A 104 -8.60 -5.45 2.05
CA LYS A 104 -8.92 -6.83 1.69
C LYS A 104 -7.69 -7.72 1.64
N LEU A 105 -6.48 -7.16 1.63
CA LEU A 105 -5.27 -7.96 1.71
C LEU A 105 -5.06 -8.48 3.13
N GLU A 106 -4.75 -9.77 3.26
CA GLU A 106 -4.32 -10.37 4.52
C GLU A 106 -2.83 -10.07 4.75
N ILE A 107 -2.57 -8.88 5.29
CA ILE A 107 -1.25 -8.46 5.77
C ILE A 107 -1.24 -8.69 7.28
N HIS A 108 -0.38 -9.59 7.74
CA HIS A 108 -0.24 -9.88 9.16
C HIS A 108 0.49 -8.74 9.87
N GLU A 109 0.22 -8.52 11.15
CA GLU A 109 0.80 -7.38 11.91
C GLU A 109 2.31 -7.51 12.13
N ASP A 110 2.85 -8.72 12.05
CA ASP A 110 4.27 -9.02 12.13
C ASP A 110 5.00 -8.91 10.78
N CYS A 111 4.26 -8.62 9.70
CA CYS A 111 4.85 -8.39 8.38
C CYS A 111 5.78 -7.18 8.42
N ARG A 112 6.91 -7.31 7.71
CA ARG A 112 7.89 -6.25 7.50
C ARG A 112 7.89 -5.89 6.03
N ILE A 113 7.11 -4.88 5.68
CA ILE A 113 7.01 -4.32 4.34
C ILE A 113 8.23 -3.44 4.09
N GLU A 114 9.01 -3.72 3.05
CA GLU A 114 10.08 -2.87 2.57
C GLU A 114 9.54 -1.63 1.86
N TRP A 115 8.48 -1.78 1.05
CA TRP A 115 7.83 -0.69 0.33
C TRP A 115 6.31 -0.80 0.32
N LEU A 116 5.63 0.25 0.75
CA LEU A 116 4.19 0.46 0.57
C LEU A 116 3.98 1.67 -0.36
N ARG A 117 3.58 1.42 -1.61
CA ARG A 117 3.33 2.47 -2.60
C ARG A 117 1.85 2.47 -2.98
N LEU A 118 1.18 3.59 -2.76
CA LEU A 118 -0.25 3.77 -3.03
C LEU A 118 -0.43 5.02 -3.89
N VAL A 119 -1.06 4.88 -5.06
CA VAL A 119 -1.26 6.00 -5.99
C VAL A 119 -2.70 6.01 -6.46
N ALA A 120 -3.40 7.12 -6.25
CA ALA A 120 -4.76 7.31 -6.76
C ALA A 120 -4.90 8.70 -7.36
N ASN A 121 -5.08 8.80 -8.68
CA ASN A 121 -5.21 10.08 -9.38
C ASN A 121 -6.64 10.66 -9.32
N ARG A 122 -7.65 9.88 -8.90
CA ARG A 122 -9.03 10.30 -8.69
C ARG A 122 -9.55 9.97 -7.29
N LYS A 123 -10.50 10.78 -6.80
CA LYS A 123 -11.10 10.60 -5.46
C LYS A 123 -11.89 9.30 -5.35
N GLU A 124 -12.64 8.93 -6.38
CA GLU A 124 -13.46 7.70 -6.46
C GLU A 124 -12.67 6.42 -6.13
N TYR A 125 -11.36 6.38 -6.43
CA TYR A 125 -10.50 5.22 -6.19
C TYR A 125 -10.28 4.91 -4.71
N VAL A 126 -10.43 5.91 -3.83
CA VAL A 126 -10.26 5.75 -2.38
C VAL A 126 -11.56 5.80 -1.61
N GLU A 127 -12.68 6.17 -2.24
CA GLU A 127 -14.00 6.23 -1.61
C GLU A 127 -14.41 4.95 -0.88
N PRO A 128 -14.18 3.72 -1.43
CA PRO A 128 -14.50 2.49 -0.71
C PRO A 128 -13.78 2.37 0.64
N ILE A 129 -12.54 2.88 0.74
CA ILE A 129 -11.77 2.91 2.00
C ILE A 129 -12.29 3.98 2.94
N LEU A 130 -12.63 5.16 2.42
CA LEU A 130 -13.09 6.27 3.26
C LEU A 130 -14.48 6.02 3.85
N ALA A 131 -15.32 5.28 3.13
CA ALA A 131 -16.66 4.86 3.55
C ALA A 131 -16.66 3.88 4.74
N GLN A 132 -15.57 3.14 4.96
CA GLN A 132 -15.42 2.27 6.14
C GLN A 132 -14.76 3.01 7.32
N SER A 133 -15.18 2.68 8.54
CA SER A 133 -14.61 3.27 9.77
C SER A 133 -13.37 2.54 10.30
N LYS A 134 -13.10 1.33 9.79
CA LYS A 134 -12.07 0.45 10.35
C LYS A 134 -10.66 0.88 9.92
N PRO A 135 -9.69 0.87 10.85
CA PRO A 135 -8.29 1.07 10.50
C PRO A 135 -7.75 -0.08 9.63
N ILE A 136 -6.74 0.23 8.83
CA ILE A 136 -6.01 -0.68 7.96
C ILE A 136 -4.64 -0.91 8.59
N TYR A 137 -4.36 -2.13 9.02
CA TYR A 137 -3.06 -2.52 9.57
C TYR A 137 -2.19 -3.11 8.45
N VAL A 138 -0.98 -2.59 8.31
CA VAL A 138 -0.02 -2.99 7.26
C VAL A 138 1.32 -3.49 7.83
N GLY A 139 1.37 -3.75 9.14
CA GLY A 139 2.59 -4.18 9.84
C GLY A 139 3.63 -3.07 9.96
N ALA A 140 4.91 -3.46 10.05
CA ALA A 140 6.04 -2.53 10.02
C ALA A 140 6.39 -2.19 8.56
N VAL A 141 6.58 -0.90 8.26
CA VAL A 141 6.81 -0.42 6.89
C VAL A 141 8.13 0.34 6.84
N LYS A 142 9.12 -0.12 6.09
CA LYS A 142 10.42 0.57 5.97
C LYS A 142 10.31 1.86 5.14
N ASN A 143 9.59 1.80 4.02
CA ASN A 143 9.38 2.94 3.13
C ASN A 143 7.91 3.02 2.71
N ALA A 144 7.33 4.22 2.73
CA ALA A 144 5.96 4.47 2.31
C ALA A 144 5.87 5.67 1.37
N SER A 145 5.09 5.54 0.30
CA SER A 145 4.80 6.61 -0.66
C SER A 145 3.30 6.63 -0.98
N LEU A 146 2.63 7.73 -0.67
CA LEU A 146 1.22 7.96 -1.03
C LEU A 146 1.15 9.11 -2.03
N GLY A 147 0.59 8.84 -3.21
CA GLY A 147 0.45 9.77 -4.32
C GLY A 147 -1.01 10.08 -4.66
N GLY A 148 -1.29 11.35 -4.94
CA GLY A 148 -2.62 11.79 -5.32
C GLY A 148 -3.64 11.72 -4.17
N TYR A 149 -4.88 11.33 -4.47
CA TYR A 149 -5.92 11.06 -3.48
C TYR A 149 -5.63 9.90 -2.53
N ALA A 150 -4.57 9.10 -2.78
CA ALA A 150 -4.11 8.11 -1.82
C ALA A 150 -3.64 8.76 -0.51
N VAL A 151 -3.35 10.06 -0.46
CA VAL A 151 -3.06 10.74 0.81
C VAL A 151 -4.28 10.77 1.76
N SER A 152 -5.51 10.76 1.22
CA SER A 152 -6.75 10.80 2.02
C SER A 152 -6.96 9.54 2.86
N ILE A 153 -6.33 8.41 2.51
CA ILE A 153 -6.44 7.18 3.31
C ILE A 153 -5.47 7.15 4.50
N LEU A 154 -4.55 8.11 4.61
CA LEU A 154 -3.55 8.14 5.67
C LEU A 154 -4.15 8.07 7.09
N PRO A 155 -5.26 8.76 7.42
CA PRO A 155 -5.91 8.64 8.73
C PRO A 155 -6.41 7.21 9.05
N ARG A 156 -6.65 6.39 8.03
CA ARG A 156 -7.06 4.99 8.15
C ARG A 156 -5.88 4.05 8.32
N LEU A 157 -4.67 4.42 7.90
CA LEU A 157 -3.50 3.57 7.95
C LEU A 157 -2.92 3.49 9.38
N ARG A 158 -2.59 2.26 9.79
CA ARG A 158 -1.89 1.95 11.03
C ARG A 158 -0.62 1.18 10.71
N ILE A 159 0.51 1.87 10.91
CA ILE A 159 1.86 1.33 10.80
C ILE A 159 2.35 1.01 12.21
N HIS A 160 3.04 -0.11 12.38
CA HIS A 160 3.51 -0.56 13.70
C HIS A 160 4.44 0.48 14.35
N GLY A 161 4.15 0.88 15.60
CA GLY A 161 4.76 2.06 16.25
C GLY A 161 6.26 1.97 16.54
N ASP A 162 6.82 0.77 16.71
CA ASP A 162 8.25 0.57 16.95
C ASP A 162 9.13 0.68 15.69
N ASN A 163 8.51 0.89 14.54
CA ASN A 163 9.20 0.98 13.26
C ASN A 163 9.87 2.35 13.06
N ILE A 164 11.12 2.36 12.59
CA ILE A 164 11.79 3.55 12.08
C ILE A 164 11.70 3.51 10.56
N MET A 165 10.83 4.34 9.98
CA MET A 165 10.74 4.50 8.53
C MET A 165 12.00 5.18 8.01
N GLU A 166 12.59 4.59 6.95
CA GLU A 166 13.67 5.21 6.21
C GLU A 166 13.12 6.32 5.30
N GLU A 167 12.00 6.07 4.62
CA GLU A 167 11.31 7.07 3.78
C GLU A 167 9.80 7.11 4.02
N PHE A 168 9.26 8.33 4.09
CA PHE A 168 7.83 8.61 4.10
C PHE A 168 7.54 9.80 3.18
N ILE A 169 6.91 9.51 2.05
CA ILE A 169 6.70 10.45 0.95
C ILE A 169 5.19 10.65 0.76
N LEU A 170 4.74 11.90 0.83
CA LEU A 170 3.41 12.31 0.41
C LEU A 170 3.54 13.24 -0.79
N SER A 171 2.89 12.89 -1.89
CA SER A 171 2.88 13.69 -3.12
C SER A 171 1.44 13.92 -3.54
N ALA A 172 0.90 15.09 -3.22
CA ALA A 172 -0.47 15.47 -3.53
C ALA A 172 -0.52 16.95 -3.93
N ALA A 173 -1.42 17.26 -4.87
CA ALA A 173 -1.81 18.62 -5.22
C ALA A 173 -2.77 19.19 -4.15
N GLU A 174 -2.99 20.50 -4.18
CA GLU A 174 -3.81 21.20 -3.18
C GLU A 174 -5.25 20.66 -3.11
N GLU A 175 -5.81 20.24 -4.24
CA GLU A 175 -7.16 19.66 -4.34
C GLU A 175 -7.28 18.24 -3.76
N GLN A 176 -6.16 17.59 -3.45
CA GLN A 176 -6.10 16.19 -3.00
C GLN A 176 -5.89 16.06 -1.48
N ILE A 177 -5.59 17.16 -0.78
CA ILE A 177 -5.38 17.19 0.67
C ILE A 177 -6.56 17.70 1.55
N PRO A 178 -7.73 18.16 1.05
CA PRO A 178 -8.80 18.63 1.95
C PRO A 178 -9.21 17.60 3.02
N ASP A 179 -9.39 16.34 2.63
CA ASP A 179 -9.82 15.27 3.55
C ASP A 179 -8.81 15.08 4.71
N ILE A 180 -7.50 15.21 4.45
CA ILE A 180 -6.48 15.11 5.50
C ILE A 180 -6.41 16.36 6.37
N LEU A 181 -6.78 17.54 5.84
CA LEU A 181 -6.75 18.79 6.58
C LEU A 181 -7.93 18.93 7.55
N GLU A 182 -9.02 18.20 7.32
CA GLU A 182 -10.15 18.07 8.23
C GLU A 182 -9.80 17.29 9.51
N GLU A 183 -8.75 16.47 9.49
CA GLU A 183 -8.27 15.78 10.68
C GLU A 183 -7.79 16.75 11.76
N GLY A 184 -7.91 16.32 13.02
CA GLY A 184 -7.32 17.03 14.15
C GLY A 184 -5.80 17.15 14.01
N ASP A 185 -5.22 18.20 14.58
CA ASP A 185 -3.77 18.32 14.63
C ASP A 185 -3.17 17.15 15.44
N SER A 186 -2.08 16.58 14.93
CA SER A 186 -1.41 15.39 15.49
C SER A 186 -2.32 14.15 15.65
N ASN A 187 -3.39 14.00 14.86
CA ASN A 187 -4.31 12.87 14.96
C ASN A 187 -3.84 11.61 14.19
N ILE A 188 -2.86 11.77 13.30
CA ILE A 188 -2.36 10.70 12.43
C ILE A 188 -1.01 10.20 12.95
N GLU A 189 -0.98 9.03 13.57
CA GLU A 189 0.25 8.42 14.09
C GLU A 189 1.11 7.80 12.98
N LEU A 190 2.36 8.23 12.87
CA LEU A 190 3.35 7.66 11.93
C LEU A 190 4.57 7.05 12.64
N GLY A 191 4.75 7.28 13.94
CA GLY A 191 5.93 6.81 14.66
C GLY A 191 7.21 7.54 14.26
N ARG A 192 8.30 6.79 14.09
CA ARG A 192 9.65 7.35 13.90
C ARG A 192 10.06 7.33 12.43
N ILE A 193 10.65 8.42 11.95
CA ILE A 193 11.04 8.58 10.55
C ILE A 193 12.45 9.17 10.48
N ARG A 194 13.30 8.66 9.60
CA ARG A 194 14.62 9.27 9.35
C ARG A 194 14.43 10.69 8.82
N LEU A 195 15.19 11.63 9.39
CA LEU A 195 15.19 13.03 8.99
C LEU A 195 15.38 13.22 7.48
N GLY A 196 16.21 12.37 6.86
CA GLY A 196 16.53 12.42 5.44
C GLY A 196 15.41 11.99 4.50
N GLY A 197 14.46 11.16 4.98
CA GLY A 197 13.40 10.58 4.15
C GLY A 197 11.99 11.09 4.48
N PHE A 198 11.86 12.17 5.25
CA PHE A 198 10.56 12.77 5.54
C PHE A 198 10.18 13.84 4.51
N HIS A 199 9.41 13.44 3.51
CA HIS A 199 8.98 14.26 2.37
C HIS A 199 7.47 14.48 2.39
N VAL A 200 7.03 15.42 3.23
CA VAL A 200 5.60 15.74 3.42
C VAL A 200 5.33 17.22 3.17
N PRO A 201 4.26 17.59 2.44
CA PRO A 201 3.82 18.98 2.28
C PRO A 201 3.61 19.67 3.63
N GLU A 202 4.07 20.92 3.78
CA GLU A 202 4.11 21.60 5.09
C GLU A 202 2.72 21.69 5.76
N GLU A 203 1.67 21.89 4.97
CA GLU A 203 0.28 22.00 5.41
C GLU A 203 -0.25 20.73 6.09
N VAL A 204 0.24 19.56 5.66
CA VAL A 204 -0.15 18.25 6.19
C VAL A 204 0.63 17.93 7.46
N ARG A 205 1.85 18.46 7.63
CA ARG A 205 2.74 18.10 8.76
C ARG A 205 2.10 18.29 10.13
N ARG A 206 1.27 19.33 10.31
CA ARG A 206 0.56 19.60 11.58
C ARG A 206 -0.45 18.52 11.95
N LYS A 207 -0.92 17.74 10.97
CA LYS A 207 -1.89 16.63 11.16
C LYS A 207 -1.23 15.35 11.63
N LEU A 208 0.08 15.25 11.45
CA LEU A 208 0.86 14.05 11.73
C LEU A 208 1.49 14.11 13.12
N ARG A 209 1.45 12.99 13.84
CA ARG A 209 2.26 12.71 15.02
C ARG A 209 3.43 11.83 14.60
N TYR A 210 4.64 12.37 14.67
CA TYR A 210 5.85 11.70 14.24
C TYR A 210 7.08 12.22 15.00
N THR A 211 8.11 11.38 15.06
CA THR A 211 9.42 11.73 15.61
C THR A 211 10.47 11.61 14.51
N LEU A 212 11.16 12.70 14.19
CA LEU A 212 12.30 12.66 13.27
C LEU A 212 13.54 12.18 14.00
N VAL A 213 14.24 11.22 13.41
CA VAL A 213 15.47 10.65 13.96
C VAL A 213 16.66 10.76 13.01
N ASP A 214 17.88 10.77 13.54
CA ASP A 214 19.12 10.74 12.75
C ASP A 214 19.44 9.34 12.21
N GLY A 215 20.64 9.12 11.66
CA GLY A 215 21.07 7.82 11.13
C GLY A 215 21.29 6.74 12.21
N GLU A 216 21.52 7.13 13.47
CA GLU A 216 21.63 6.22 14.62
C GLU A 216 20.28 5.94 15.27
N GLY A 217 19.23 6.66 14.86
CA GLY A 217 17.88 6.54 15.38
C GLY A 217 17.62 7.47 16.57
N LYS A 218 18.51 8.41 16.89
CA LYS A 218 18.30 9.39 17.96
C LYS A 218 17.38 10.50 17.49
N GLU A 219 16.49 10.97 18.37
CA GLU A 219 15.55 12.06 18.06
C GLU A 219 16.28 13.37 17.72
N VAL A 220 15.82 14.03 16.65
CA VAL A 220 16.34 15.32 16.20
C VAL A 220 15.42 16.44 16.70
N LEU A 221 15.94 17.22 17.65
CA LEU A 221 15.25 18.35 18.26
C LEU A 221 15.07 19.52 17.27
N GLU A 222 14.00 20.31 17.46
CA GLU A 222 13.59 21.38 16.53
C GLU A 222 14.69 22.42 16.20
N GLY A 223 15.58 22.72 17.15
CA GLY A 223 16.68 23.67 16.96
C GLY A 223 17.73 23.21 15.93
N GLU A 224 17.93 21.90 15.78
CA GLU A 224 18.88 21.31 14.84
C GLU A 224 18.30 21.17 13.42
N ARG A 225 16.96 21.09 13.31
CA ARG A 225 16.24 21.01 12.03
C ARG A 225 16.46 22.24 11.15
N LYS A 226 16.48 23.44 11.77
CA LYS A 226 16.71 24.71 11.05
C LYS A 226 18.15 24.86 10.52
N ARG A 227 19.16 24.38 11.27
CA ARG A 227 20.59 24.48 10.89
C ARG A 227 20.99 23.54 9.75
N ARG A 228 20.36 22.36 9.65
CA ARG A 228 20.62 21.41 8.55
C ARG A 228 19.95 21.81 7.22
N ARG A 229 18.84 22.56 7.25
CA ARG A 229 18.24 23.15 6.04
C ARG A 229 19.13 24.24 5.43
N SER A 230 19.78 25.07 6.25
CA SER A 230 20.65 26.16 5.76
C SER A 230 21.99 25.69 5.18
N THR A 231 22.41 24.44 5.43
CA THR A 231 23.69 23.89 4.94
C THR A 231 23.55 23.07 3.64
N ARG A 232 22.33 22.72 3.22
CA ARG A 232 22.05 22.02 1.95
C ARG A 232 21.65 22.96 0.79
N SER A 233 21.50 24.27 1.05
CA SER A 233 21.15 25.29 0.05
C SER A 233 22.36 26.11 -0.45
N ASN A 234 23.59 25.67 -0.15
CA ASN A 234 24.84 26.27 -0.64
C ASN A 234 25.58 25.33 -1.58
#